data_AF-A0A7K2ECG7-F1
#
_entry.id   AF-A0A7K2ECG7-F1
#
_cell.length_a   1.000
_cell.length_b   1.000
_cell.length_c   1.000
_cell.angle_alpha   90.00
_cell.angle_beta   90.00
_cell.angle_gamma   90.00
#
_symmetry.space_group_name_H-M   'P 1'
#
loop_
_entity.id
_entity.type
_entity.pdbx_description
1 polymer ?
#
loop_
_entity_poly.entity_id
_entity_poly.type
_entity_poly.pdbx_seq_one_letter_code
_entity_poly.pdbx_strand_id
1 'polypeptide(L)' 'MPAPAAVLPHRPPFLFLDEVTALVPGERAEGYWRTTGEEAFFDGHFPGRPTLPGVLMT' A
#
# COMPACT_ATOMS: atom_id res chain seq x y z
N MET A 1 14.12 -9.16 -0.46
CA MET A 1 14.13 -7.91 -1.26
C MET A 1 14.42 -6.74 -0.34
N PRO A 2 14.97 -5.60 -0.80
CA PRO A 2 15.08 -4.40 0.05
C PRO A 2 13.68 -3.96 0.52
N ALA A 3 13.61 -3.36 1.71
CA ALA A 3 12.35 -2.82 2.21
C ALA A 3 11.83 -1.72 1.26
N PRO A 4 10.52 -1.67 0.94
CA PRO A 4 9.97 -0.67 0.03
C PRO A 4 10.37 0.77 0.36
N ALA A 5 10.36 1.16 1.63
CA ALA A 5 10.74 2.50 2.08
C ALA A 5 12.21 2.87 1.81
N ALA A 6 13.10 1.89 1.61
CA ALA A 6 14.50 2.13 1.29
C ALA A 6 14.73 2.48 -0.20
N VAL A 7 13.75 2.16 -1.06
CA VAL A 7 13.88 2.30 -2.53
C VAL A 7 12.83 3.26 -3.11
N LEU A 8 11.64 3.31 -2.53
CA LEU A 8 10.58 4.24 -2.92
C LEU A 8 10.69 5.54 -2.11
N PRO A 9 10.32 6.70 -2.68
CA PRO A 9 10.29 7.97 -1.97
C PRO A 9 9.08 8.12 -1.03
N HIS A 10 8.01 7.33 -1.25
CA HIS A 10 6.78 7.37 -0.46
C HIS A 10 7.03 7.02 1.02
N ARG A 11 6.28 7.68 1.92
CA ARG A 11 6.37 7.52 3.38
C ARG A 11 4.97 7.49 3.99
N PRO A 12 4.81 7.05 5.25
CA PRO A 12 3.52 7.17 5.94
C PRO A 12 2.97 8.61 5.85
N PRO A 13 1.65 8.77 5.60
CA PRO A 13 0.62 7.73 5.47
C PRO A 13 0.37 7.25 4.01
N PHE A 14 1.29 7.49 3.07
CA PHE A 14 1.11 7.26 1.62
C PHE A 14 2.06 6.23 1.00
N LEU A 15 2.67 5.38 1.83
CA LEU A 15 3.40 4.19 1.38
C LEU A 15 2.48 2.97 1.54
N PHE A 16 1.96 2.47 0.42
CA PHE A 16 0.99 1.37 0.36
C PHE A 16 1.64 0.08 -0.18
N LEU A 17 2.80 -0.29 0.37
CA LEU A 17 3.51 -1.50 0.01
C LEU A 17 4.36 -1.96 1.21
N ASP A 18 4.02 -3.11 1.76
CA ASP A 18 4.74 -3.66 2.91
C ASP A 18 5.95 -4.47 2.46
N GLU A 19 5.76 -5.29 1.42
CA GLU A 19 6.73 -6.29 1.00
C GLU A 19 6.71 -6.49 -0.52
N VAL A 20 7.90 -6.64 -1.11
CA VAL A 20 8.09 -7.11 -2.49
C VAL A 20 8.41 -8.59 -2.44
N THR A 21 7.58 -9.40 -3.09
CA THR A 21 7.69 -10.88 -3.09
C THR A 21 8.35 -11.43 -4.34
N ALA A 22 8.28 -10.73 -5.48
CA ALA A 22 9.01 -11.07 -6.69
C ALA A 22 9.39 -9.82 -7.51
N LEU A 23 10.50 -9.89 -8.25
CA LEU A 23 10.93 -8.83 -9.16
C LEU A 23 11.68 -9.42 -10.35
N VAL A 24 11.20 -9.08 -11.55
CA VAL A 24 11.91 -9.27 -12.82
C VAL A 24 12.23 -7.88 -13.38
N PRO A 25 13.50 -7.43 -13.30
CA PRO A 25 13.87 -6.07 -13.69
C PRO A 25 13.44 -5.71 -15.11
N GLY A 26 12.73 -4.59 -15.24
CA GLY A 26 12.21 -4.11 -16.54
C GLY A 26 10.96 -4.83 -17.05
N GLU A 27 10.45 -5.82 -16.33
CA GLU A 27 9.29 -6.63 -16.77
C GLU A 27 8.14 -6.60 -15.75
N ARG A 28 8.35 -7.11 -14.53
CA ARG A 28 7.28 -7.20 -13.51
C ARG A 28 7.79 -7.09 -12.08
N ALA A 29 6.90 -6.68 -11.18
CA ALA A 29 7.09 -6.78 -9.73
C ALA A 29 5.81 -7.32 -9.08
N GLU A 30 5.96 -8.04 -7.99
CA GLU A 30 4.86 -8.54 -7.15
C GLU A 30 5.11 -8.11 -5.72
N GLY A 31 4.04 -7.79 -5.00
CA GLY A 31 4.12 -7.38 -3.61
C GLY A 31 2.76 -7.34 -2.95
N TYR A 32 2.77 -7.12 -1.64
CA TYR A 32 1.57 -7.07 -0.83
C TYR A 32 1.50 -5.77 -0.03
N TRP A 33 0.28 -5.25 0.05
CA TRP A 33 -0.14 -4.28 1.04
C TRP A 33 -1.24 -4.91 1.89
N ARG A 34 -1.01 -4.99 3.20
CA ARG A 34 -1.99 -5.47 4.17
C ARG A 34 -2.60 -4.28 4.88
N THR A 35 -3.90 -4.07 4.67
CA THR A 35 -4.66 -3.07 5.42
C THR A 35 -4.95 -3.57 6.82
N THR A 36 -4.78 -2.70 7.81
CA THR A 36 -5.05 -2.98 9.23
C THR A 36 -6.47 -2.58 9.65
N GLY A 37 -7.10 -1.67 8.90
CA GLY A 37 -8.36 -1.03 9.29
C GLY A 37 -8.15 0.22 10.15
N GLU A 38 -6.91 0.51 10.56
CA GLU A 38 -6.53 1.68 11.36
C GLU A 38 -6.03 2.84 10.49
N GLU A 39 -5.93 2.64 9.17
CA GLU A 39 -5.49 3.68 8.25
C GLU A 39 -6.45 4.88 8.26
N ALA A 40 -5.90 6.09 8.33
CA ALA A 40 -6.65 7.34 8.51
C ALA A 40 -7.77 7.58 7.46
N PHE A 41 -7.67 6.98 6.28
CA PHE A 41 -8.73 7.10 5.27
C PHE A 41 -9.99 6.29 5.61
N PHE A 42 -9.91 5.27 6.47
CA PHE A 42 -11.09 4.48 6.86
C PHE A 42 -12.06 5.26 7.74
N ASP A 43 -11.58 6.26 8.51
CA ASP A 43 -12.43 7.17 9.27
C ASP A 43 -13.38 7.97 8.36
N GLY A 44 -12.90 8.32 7.16
CA GLY A 44 -13.62 9.15 6.19
C GLY A 44 -14.26 8.38 5.02
N HIS A 45 -13.91 7.11 4.80
CA HIS A 45 -14.32 6.36 3.62
C HIS A 45 -14.86 4.97 3.99
N PHE A 46 -16.11 4.84 4.43
CA PHE A 46 -17.05 5.90 4.83
C PHE A 46 -17.34 5.79 6.34
N PRO A 47 -17.73 6.89 7.03
CA PRO A 47 -18.10 6.81 8.44
C PRO A 47 -19.18 5.74 8.69
N GLY A 48 -18.92 4.82 9.62
CA GLY A 48 -19.81 3.69 9.93
C GLY A 48 -19.82 2.56 8.89
N ARG A 49 -19.08 2.68 7.78
CA ARG A 49 -18.92 1.66 6.74
C ARG A 49 -17.53 1.78 6.09
N PRO A 50 -16.45 1.40 6.80
CA PRO A 50 -15.09 1.51 6.30
C PRO A 50 -14.93 0.65 5.04
N THR A 51 -14.37 1.26 3.99
CA THR A 51 -14.18 0.71 2.65
C THR A 51 -12.86 1.21 2.10
N LEU A 52 -12.04 0.35 1.51
CA LEU A 52 -10.77 0.80 0.92
C LEU A 52 -11.06 1.72 -0.28
N PRO A 53 -10.49 2.94 -0.36
CA PRO A 53 -10.67 3.77 -1.54
C PRO A 53 -10.06 3.09 -2.79
N GLY A 54 -10.88 2.86 -3.81
CA GLY A 54 -10.43 2.15 -5.02
C GLY A 54 -9.27 2.84 -5.75
N VAL A 55 -9.14 4.17 -5.61
CA VAL A 55 -8.02 4.96 -6.15
C VAL A 55 -6.66 4.61 -5.53
N LEU A 56 -6.62 3.88 -4.41
CA LEU A 56 -5.38 3.44 -3.77
C LEU A 56 -4.95 2.02 -4.19
N MET A 57 -5.76 1.30 -4.97
CA MET A 57 -5.48 -0.07 -5.41
C MET A 57 -4.86 -0.17 -6.82
N THR A 58 -4.70 0.95 -7.53
CA THR A 58 -4.27 1.00 -8.93
C THR A 58 -2.77 0.99 -9.11
#